data_AF-A0A9W5Z215-F1
#
_entry.id   AF-A0A9W5Z215-F1
#
_cell.length_a   1.000
_cell.length_b   1.000
_cell.length_c   1.000
_cell.angle_alpha   90.00
_cell.angle_beta   90.00
_cell.angle_gamma   90.00
#
_symmetry.space_group_name_H-M   'P 1'
#
loop_
_entity.id
_entity.type
_entity.pdbx_description
1 polymer ?
#
loop_
_entity_poly.entity_id
_entity_poly.type
_entity_poly.pdbx_seq_one_letter_code
_entity_poly.pdbx_strand_id
1 'polypeptide(L)'
;MLSTIDYQALRDFSGLPAIRKICVSKGTGFRVAKLPTLADDVLQQLQALPEGTQIFRKDLVKPTEKPSTTTTTAAAMTYLHALSHEVFKNISHALELPWENYLGEMHEFLVPSQDQLRILNPKEPIPIRWSTLTIIINLGSPSTATVLFGSALRVFSEETIASLNESTIDPNLLLLPDGSSVAAGRNWVVYYVRPNEDVFYTRAAGALMTPLSSEEHATRKRVREIDISV
;
A
#
# COMPACT_ATOMS: atom_id res chain seq x y z
N MET A 1 3.32 17.75 -6.29
CA MET A 1 1.96 17.29 -6.68
C MET A 1 2.08 15.89 -7.24
N LEU A 2 1.21 14.95 -6.86
CA LEU A 2 1.28 13.57 -7.32
C LEU A 2 0.70 13.44 -8.74
N SER A 3 1.36 12.65 -9.59
CA SER A 3 0.80 12.26 -10.89
C SER A 3 -0.44 11.39 -10.71
N THR A 4 -1.41 11.52 -11.60
CA THR A 4 -2.63 10.70 -11.61
C THR A 4 -2.55 9.64 -12.69
N ILE A 5 -2.90 8.41 -12.34
CA ILE A 5 -2.94 7.25 -13.24
C ILE A 5 -4.34 6.61 -13.13
N ASP A 6 -4.98 6.35 -14.26
CA ASP A 6 -6.27 5.64 -14.26
C ASP A 6 -6.07 4.17 -13.84
N TYR A 7 -7.01 3.62 -13.07
CA TYR A 7 -6.95 2.22 -12.63
C TYR A 7 -6.84 1.23 -13.80
N GLN A 8 -7.56 1.49 -14.90
CA GLN A 8 -7.46 0.68 -16.10
C GLN A 8 -6.05 0.68 -16.70
N ALA A 9 -5.35 1.82 -16.62
CA ALA A 9 -3.99 1.95 -17.10
C ALA A 9 -2.96 1.17 -16.25
N LEU A 10 -3.29 0.87 -14.98
CA LEU A 10 -2.53 -0.07 -14.16
C LEU A 10 -2.77 -1.52 -14.64
N ARG A 11 -4.02 -1.86 -14.96
CA ARG A 11 -4.44 -3.22 -15.36
C ARG A 11 -3.89 -3.66 -16.73
N ASP A 12 -3.73 -2.73 -17.67
CA ASP A 12 -3.26 -3.01 -19.03
C ASP A 12 -1.83 -2.49 -19.31
N PHE A 13 -1.12 -2.03 -18.26
CA PHE A 13 0.22 -1.45 -18.32
C PHE A 13 0.37 -0.19 -19.18
N SER A 14 -0.71 0.40 -19.69
CA SER A 14 -0.63 1.65 -20.45
C SER A 14 -0.16 2.85 -19.61
N GLY A 15 -0.24 2.74 -18.26
CA GLY A 15 0.31 3.69 -17.29
C GLY A 15 1.79 3.48 -16.94
N LEU A 16 2.43 2.40 -17.39
CA LEU A 16 3.82 2.05 -17.02
C LEU A 16 4.85 3.17 -17.29
N PRO A 17 4.79 3.92 -18.42
CA PRO A 17 5.72 5.03 -18.65
C PRO A 17 5.66 6.11 -17.58
N ALA A 18 4.46 6.40 -17.05
CA ALA A 18 4.28 7.37 -15.96
C ALA A 18 4.91 6.86 -14.66
N ILE A 19 4.74 5.57 -14.35
CA ILE A 19 5.31 4.92 -13.15
C ILE A 19 6.83 4.89 -13.23
N ARG A 20 7.40 4.54 -14.39
CA ARG A 20 8.86 4.64 -14.63
C ARG A 20 9.38 6.04 -14.39
N LYS A 21 8.68 7.05 -14.94
CA LYS A 21 9.06 8.45 -14.72
C LYS A 21 9.04 8.82 -13.24
N ILE A 22 8.01 8.40 -12.49
CA ILE A 22 7.91 8.64 -11.05
C ILE A 22 9.11 7.99 -10.32
N CYS A 23 9.46 6.75 -10.64
CA CYS A 23 10.59 6.04 -10.01
C CYS A 23 11.91 6.78 -10.28
N VAL A 24 12.20 7.10 -11.55
CA VAL A 24 13.43 7.79 -11.96
C VAL A 24 13.51 9.21 -11.38
N SER A 25 12.38 9.91 -11.28
CA SER A 25 12.33 11.26 -10.69
C SER A 25 12.32 11.25 -9.15
N LYS A 26 12.50 10.09 -8.51
CA LYS A 26 12.43 9.93 -7.05
C LYS A 26 11.12 10.47 -6.46
N GLY A 27 10.01 10.23 -7.16
CA GLY A 27 8.67 10.52 -6.64
C GLY A 27 8.32 9.58 -5.48
N THR A 28 7.47 10.04 -4.58
CA THR A 28 7.08 9.31 -3.35
C THR A 28 5.76 8.54 -3.48
N GLY A 29 5.15 8.55 -4.66
CA GLY A 29 3.88 7.89 -4.93
C GLY A 29 3.13 8.49 -6.12
N PHE A 30 1.86 8.14 -6.24
CA PHE A 30 0.94 8.63 -7.26
C PHE A 30 -0.53 8.51 -6.81
N ARG A 31 -1.44 9.10 -7.58
CA ARG A 31 -2.88 8.94 -7.40
C ARG A 31 -3.43 7.94 -8.40
N VAL A 32 -4.35 7.10 -7.94
CA VAL A 32 -5.15 6.21 -8.78
C VAL A 32 -6.53 6.81 -8.94
N ALA A 33 -6.97 7.03 -10.18
CA ALA A 33 -8.30 7.52 -10.50
C ALA A 33 -9.17 6.39 -11.09
N LYS A 34 -10.49 6.60 -11.09
CA LYS A 34 -11.49 5.67 -11.64
C LYS A 34 -11.37 4.26 -11.04
N LEU A 35 -11.11 4.19 -9.74
CA LEU A 35 -11.12 2.91 -9.03
C LEU A 35 -12.50 2.25 -9.14
N PRO A 36 -12.55 0.91 -9.28
CA PRO A 36 -13.81 0.18 -9.20
C PRO A 36 -14.46 0.46 -7.86
N THR A 37 -15.75 0.76 -7.83
CA THR A 37 -16.43 1.10 -6.59
C THR A 37 -16.43 -0.11 -5.65
N LEU A 38 -16.09 0.13 -4.37
CA LEU A 38 -16.44 -0.82 -3.31
C LEU A 38 -17.95 -0.98 -3.28
N ALA A 39 -18.43 -2.17 -2.92
CA ALA A 39 -19.86 -2.40 -2.76
C ALA A 39 -20.46 -1.42 -1.73
N ASP A 40 -21.67 -0.93 -1.99
CA ASP A 40 -22.28 0.15 -1.21
C ASP A 40 -22.43 -0.21 0.27
N ASP A 41 -22.73 -1.47 0.57
CA ASP A 41 -22.81 -2.01 1.93
C ASP A 41 -21.44 -1.97 2.63
N VAL A 42 -20.35 -2.25 1.90
CA VAL A 42 -18.97 -2.14 2.42
C VAL A 42 -18.64 -0.68 2.73
N LEU A 43 -18.96 0.24 1.83
CA LEU A 43 -18.71 1.67 2.03
C LEU A 43 -19.50 2.24 3.22
N GLN A 44 -20.78 1.90 3.35
CA GLN A 44 -21.61 2.33 4.47
C GLN A 44 -21.06 1.83 5.81
N GLN A 45 -20.61 0.57 5.88
CA GLN A 45 -20.05 0.01 7.10
C GLN A 45 -18.69 0.63 7.45
N LEU A 46 -17.81 0.86 6.47
CA LEU A 46 -16.55 1.57 6.69
C LEU A 46 -16.79 2.99 7.24
N GLN A 47 -17.86 3.67 6.79
CA GLN A 47 -18.26 4.97 7.31
C GLN A 47 -18.82 4.91 8.74
N ALA A 48 -19.45 3.81 9.12
CA ALA A 48 -19.99 3.59 10.46
C ALA A 48 -18.91 3.19 11.49
N LEU A 49 -17.71 2.78 11.04
CA LEU A 49 -16.62 2.44 11.94
C LEU A 49 -16.15 3.68 12.72
N PRO A 50 -15.92 3.57 14.04
CA PRO A 50 -15.40 4.67 14.85
C PRO A 50 -14.04 5.18 14.33
N GLU A 51 -13.83 6.49 14.47
CA GLU A 51 -12.51 7.10 14.23
C GLU A 51 -11.45 6.46 15.12
N GLY A 52 -10.24 6.29 14.59
CA GLY A 52 -9.14 5.63 15.30
C GLY A 52 -9.18 4.10 15.26
N THR A 53 -10.22 3.49 14.68
CA THR A 53 -10.30 2.02 14.48
C THR A 53 -9.05 1.51 13.76
N GLN A 54 -8.44 0.45 14.30
CA GLN A 54 -7.29 -0.23 13.71
C GLN A 54 -7.58 -1.72 13.63
N ILE A 55 -7.36 -2.30 12.45
CA ILE A 55 -7.65 -3.70 12.19
C ILE A 55 -6.43 -4.30 11.49
N PHE A 56 -5.86 -5.35 12.07
CA PHE A 56 -4.79 -6.10 11.42
C PHE A 56 -5.37 -7.29 10.65
N ARG A 57 -4.75 -7.62 9.52
CA ARG A 57 -5.21 -8.73 8.67
C ARG A 57 -5.22 -10.06 9.42
N LYS A 58 -4.22 -10.29 10.27
CA LYS A 58 -4.13 -11.49 11.13
C LYS A 58 -5.34 -11.67 12.05
N ASP A 59 -6.03 -10.58 12.42
CA ASP A 59 -7.20 -10.63 13.31
C ASP A 59 -8.48 -11.00 12.56
N LEU A 60 -8.48 -10.94 11.22
CA LEU A 60 -9.61 -11.32 10.38
C LEU A 60 -9.71 -12.82 10.10
N VAL A 61 -8.58 -13.54 10.19
CA VAL A 61 -8.49 -14.98 9.86
C VAL A 61 -8.61 -15.84 11.13
N LYS A 62 -9.59 -15.52 12.01
CA LYS A 62 -9.89 -16.38 13.16
C LYS A 62 -10.95 -17.43 12.78
N PRO A 63 -10.73 -18.74 13.02
CA PRO A 63 -11.63 -19.80 12.56
C PRO A 63 -13.01 -19.90 13.23
N THR A 64 -13.37 -19.07 14.23
CA THR A 64 -14.39 -19.47 15.22
C THR A 64 -15.48 -18.48 15.60
N GLU A 65 -15.61 -17.27 15.03
CA GLU A 65 -16.63 -16.32 15.51
C GLU A 65 -17.51 -15.71 14.40
N LYS A 66 -18.79 -15.50 14.75
CA LYS A 66 -19.94 -15.21 13.87
C LYS A 66 -19.68 -14.09 12.83
N PRO A 67 -20.27 -14.22 11.62
CA PRO A 67 -20.08 -13.29 10.52
C PRO A 67 -21.03 -12.09 10.65
N SER A 68 -20.53 -10.91 10.96
CA SER A 68 -21.26 -9.67 10.62
C SER A 68 -20.37 -8.46 10.40
N THR A 69 -19.30 -8.31 11.19
CA THR A 69 -18.31 -7.21 11.03
C THR A 69 -16.99 -7.67 10.40
N THR A 70 -16.62 -8.93 10.61
CA THR A 70 -15.39 -9.55 10.09
C THR A 70 -15.41 -9.68 8.56
N THR A 71 -16.58 -9.90 7.95
CA THR A 71 -16.73 -10.06 6.50
C THR A 71 -16.51 -8.77 5.72
N THR A 72 -16.95 -7.64 6.25
CA THR A 72 -16.93 -6.37 5.51
C THR A 72 -15.57 -5.69 5.55
N THR A 73 -14.92 -5.67 6.72
CA THR A 73 -13.53 -5.20 6.80
C THR A 73 -12.61 -6.14 6.01
N ALA A 74 -12.86 -7.45 6.06
CA ALA A 74 -12.12 -8.39 5.22
C ALA A 74 -12.35 -8.12 3.73
N ALA A 75 -13.57 -7.79 3.30
CA ALA A 75 -13.85 -7.40 1.91
C ALA A 75 -13.09 -6.13 1.51
N ALA A 76 -13.09 -5.10 2.38
CA ALA A 76 -12.34 -3.87 2.14
C ALA A 76 -10.82 -4.12 2.06
N MET A 77 -10.26 -4.90 3.00
CA MET A 77 -8.84 -5.26 2.99
C MET A 77 -8.49 -6.11 1.77
N THR A 78 -9.34 -7.07 1.38
CA THR A 78 -9.16 -7.89 0.18
C THR A 78 -9.15 -7.01 -1.08
N TYR A 79 -10.08 -6.05 -1.17
CA TYR A 79 -10.13 -5.10 -2.27
C TYR A 79 -8.86 -4.23 -2.34
N LEU A 80 -8.43 -3.64 -1.22
CA LEU A 80 -7.23 -2.80 -1.15
C LEU A 80 -5.95 -3.61 -1.42
N HIS A 81 -5.95 -4.88 -1.04
CA HIS A 81 -4.88 -5.81 -1.33
C HIS A 81 -4.85 -6.22 -2.81
N ALA A 82 -6.00 -6.42 -3.45
CA ALA A 82 -6.04 -6.62 -4.90
C ALA A 82 -5.50 -5.37 -5.65
N LEU A 83 -5.85 -4.17 -5.19
CA LEU A 83 -5.29 -2.93 -5.72
C LEU A 83 -3.76 -2.86 -5.54
N SER A 84 -3.23 -3.27 -4.38
CA SER A 84 -1.78 -3.28 -4.16
C SER A 84 -1.07 -4.22 -5.14
N HIS A 85 -1.66 -5.36 -5.49
CA HIS A 85 -1.12 -6.28 -6.48
C HIS A 85 -1.10 -5.68 -7.89
N GLU A 86 -2.11 -4.92 -8.31
CA GLU A 86 -2.06 -4.22 -9.60
C GLU A 86 -0.97 -3.15 -9.64
N VAL A 87 -0.75 -2.45 -8.52
CA VAL A 87 0.37 -1.53 -8.38
C VAL A 87 1.71 -2.28 -8.40
N PHE A 88 1.82 -3.39 -7.69
CA PHE A 88 3.04 -4.20 -7.60
C PHE A 88 3.53 -4.69 -8.95
N LYS A 89 2.65 -5.21 -9.80
CA LYS A 89 3.03 -5.64 -11.16
C LYS A 89 3.72 -4.51 -11.92
N ASN A 90 3.10 -3.32 -11.92
CA ASN A 90 3.67 -2.16 -12.60
C ASN A 90 5.00 -1.71 -12.00
N ILE A 91 5.14 -1.74 -10.67
CA ILE A 91 6.40 -1.40 -9.98
C ILE A 91 7.48 -2.44 -10.30
N SER A 92 7.16 -3.73 -10.29
CA SER A 92 8.08 -4.81 -10.67
C SER A 92 8.64 -4.58 -12.08
N HIS A 93 7.78 -4.20 -13.03
CA HIS A 93 8.20 -3.84 -14.39
C HIS A 93 8.97 -2.52 -14.49
N ALA A 94 8.64 -1.53 -13.66
CA ALA A 94 9.31 -0.23 -13.67
C ALA A 94 10.71 -0.31 -13.07
N LEU A 95 10.91 -1.21 -12.10
CA LEU A 95 12.19 -1.47 -11.42
C LEU A 95 12.97 -2.64 -12.02
N GLU A 96 12.46 -3.24 -13.10
CA GLU A 96 13.09 -4.38 -13.76
C GLU A 96 13.39 -5.55 -12.81
N LEU A 97 12.47 -5.79 -11.86
CA LEU A 97 12.56 -6.91 -10.93
C LEU A 97 12.48 -8.26 -11.67
N PRO A 98 12.97 -9.38 -11.07
CA PRO A 98 13.11 -10.66 -11.74
C PRO A 98 11.90 -11.16 -12.55
N TRP A 99 10.69 -10.87 -12.07
CA TRP A 99 9.45 -11.16 -12.78
C TRP A 99 8.31 -10.23 -12.29
N GLU A 100 7.21 -10.22 -13.04
CA GLU A 100 6.05 -9.35 -12.80
C GLU A 100 5.47 -9.49 -11.38
N ASN A 101 5.29 -10.73 -10.91
CA ASN A 101 4.68 -11.04 -9.61
C ASN A 101 5.65 -10.95 -8.42
N TYR A 102 6.90 -10.52 -8.62
CA TYR A 102 7.94 -10.56 -7.58
C TYR A 102 7.50 -9.92 -6.26
N LEU A 103 6.97 -8.69 -6.33
CA LEU A 103 6.42 -8.02 -5.16
C LEU A 103 5.10 -8.66 -4.70
N GLY A 104 4.26 -9.13 -5.61
CA GLY A 104 2.98 -9.78 -5.26
C GLY A 104 3.16 -11.04 -4.40
N GLU A 105 4.15 -11.88 -4.71
CA GLU A 105 4.48 -13.11 -3.98
C GLU A 105 5.02 -12.82 -2.57
N MET A 106 5.65 -11.67 -2.35
CA MET A 106 6.06 -11.22 -1.01
C MET A 106 4.89 -10.70 -0.17
N HIS A 107 3.71 -10.56 -0.76
CA HIS A 107 2.53 -9.97 -0.17
C HIS A 107 1.31 -10.84 -0.46
N GLU A 108 1.41 -12.16 -0.32
CA GLU A 108 0.24 -13.03 -0.47
C GLU A 108 -0.76 -12.77 0.66
N PHE A 109 -2.04 -12.69 0.31
CA PHE A 109 -3.10 -12.34 1.25
C PHE A 109 -3.29 -13.39 2.36
N LEU A 110 -3.16 -14.67 2.01
CA LEU A 110 -3.42 -15.80 2.91
C LEU A 110 -2.22 -16.17 3.79
N VAL A 111 -1.01 -15.71 3.44
CA VAL A 111 0.21 -15.94 4.21
C VAL A 111 0.24 -14.97 5.41
N PRO A 112 0.82 -15.28 6.57
CA PRO A 112 0.90 -14.33 7.68
C PRO A 112 1.57 -13.00 7.26
N SER A 113 0.92 -11.87 7.57
CA SER A 113 1.49 -10.53 7.48
C SER A 113 0.88 -9.60 8.51
N GLN A 114 1.52 -8.45 8.69
CA GLN A 114 1.06 -7.39 9.59
C GLN A 114 0.32 -6.26 8.85
N ASP A 115 -0.27 -6.56 7.69
CA ASP A 115 -1.14 -5.62 6.98
C ASP A 115 -2.14 -4.97 7.93
N GLN A 116 -2.29 -3.65 7.83
CA GLN A 116 -3.11 -2.88 8.76
C GLN A 116 -4.04 -1.95 8.01
N LEU A 117 -5.33 -2.01 8.35
CA LEU A 117 -6.34 -1.02 7.96
C LEU A 117 -6.61 -0.09 9.14
N ARG A 118 -6.69 1.21 8.88
CA ARG A 118 -7.07 2.25 9.86
C ARG A 118 -8.16 3.15 9.31
N ILE A 119 -9.05 3.57 10.20
CA ILE A 119 -10.07 4.60 9.95
C ILE A 119 -9.62 5.87 10.65
N LEU A 120 -9.36 6.94 9.89
CA LEU A 120 -8.81 8.20 10.41
C LEU A 120 -9.72 9.39 10.10
N ASN A 121 -9.74 10.36 11.00
CA ASN A 121 -10.45 11.62 10.78
C ASN A 121 -9.70 12.46 9.72
N PRO A 122 -10.40 13.15 8.80
CA PRO A 122 -9.74 14.02 7.81
C PRO A 122 -8.95 15.20 8.33
N LYS A 123 -9.15 15.58 9.58
CA LYS A 123 -8.43 16.65 10.24
C LYS A 123 -7.18 16.13 10.98
N GLU A 124 -7.03 14.82 11.12
CA GLU A 124 -5.88 14.22 11.79
C GLU A 124 -4.74 13.95 10.79
N PRO A 125 -3.48 14.19 11.20
CA PRO A 125 -2.34 13.78 10.42
C PRO A 125 -2.32 12.26 10.23
N ILE A 126 -2.17 11.80 8.99
CA ILE A 126 -2.00 10.36 8.71
C ILE A 126 -0.55 9.99 9.04
N PRO A 127 -0.30 9.08 9.99
CA PRO A 127 1.07 8.69 10.32
C PRO A 127 1.70 7.87 9.20
N ILE A 128 2.98 8.09 8.95
CA ILE A 128 3.76 7.22 8.08
C ILE A 128 4.16 5.99 8.89
N ARG A 129 3.84 4.81 8.38
CA ARG A 129 4.21 3.53 9.00
C ARG A 129 5.06 2.71 8.05
N TRP A 130 5.90 1.87 8.62
CA TRP A 130 6.65 0.88 7.86
C TRP A 130 5.69 0.01 7.04
N SER A 131 5.89 0.03 5.73
CA SER A 131 5.05 -0.62 4.72
C SER A 131 5.80 -0.68 3.39
N THR A 132 5.33 -1.52 2.48
CA THR A 132 5.74 -1.49 1.06
C THR A 132 4.95 -0.42 0.32
N LEU A 133 3.64 -0.36 0.57
CA LEU A 133 2.75 0.69 0.06
C LEU A 133 1.85 1.19 1.20
N THR A 134 1.55 2.49 1.18
CA THR A 134 0.44 3.06 1.94
C THR A 134 -0.63 3.50 0.95
N ILE A 135 -1.82 2.92 1.05
CA ILE A 135 -2.98 3.21 0.20
C ILE A 135 -3.99 4.00 1.02
N ILE A 136 -4.42 5.14 0.50
CA ILE A 136 -5.30 6.08 1.21
C ILE A 136 -6.52 6.36 0.33
N ILE A 137 -7.71 6.07 0.85
CA ILE A 137 -8.99 6.36 0.19
C ILE A 137 -9.78 7.31 1.09
N ASN A 138 -10.32 8.37 0.49
CA ASN A 138 -11.32 9.20 1.15
C ASN A 138 -12.70 8.61 0.91
N LEU A 139 -13.47 8.33 1.97
CA LEU A 139 -14.81 7.73 1.82
C LEU A 139 -15.85 8.68 1.22
N GLY A 140 -15.56 9.98 1.11
CA GLY A 140 -16.32 10.96 0.34
C GLY A 140 -16.01 10.95 -1.16
N SER A 141 -14.88 10.34 -1.58
CA SER A 141 -14.49 10.17 -2.99
C SER A 141 -13.83 8.79 -3.20
N PRO A 142 -14.60 7.69 -3.06
CA PRO A 142 -14.06 6.33 -3.03
C PRO A 142 -13.54 5.83 -4.39
N SER A 143 -13.78 6.58 -5.48
CA SER A 143 -13.26 6.28 -6.82
C SER A 143 -11.81 6.73 -7.03
N THR A 144 -11.17 7.28 -6.00
CA THR A 144 -9.78 7.74 -6.03
C THR A 144 -8.99 7.22 -4.84
N ALA A 145 -7.74 6.85 -5.07
CA ALA A 145 -6.79 6.53 -4.00
C ALA A 145 -5.49 7.31 -4.17
N THR A 146 -4.85 7.62 -3.06
CA THR A 146 -3.44 8.02 -3.03
C THR A 146 -2.61 6.81 -2.64
N VAL A 147 -1.62 6.47 -3.46
CA VAL A 147 -0.69 5.37 -3.25
C VAL A 147 0.69 5.95 -3.01
N LEU A 148 1.26 5.69 -1.84
CA LEU A 148 2.58 6.17 -1.44
C LEU A 148 3.54 5.00 -1.29
N PHE A 149 4.79 5.23 -1.69
CA PHE A 149 5.86 4.26 -1.55
C PHE A 149 6.36 4.25 -0.11
N GLY A 150 6.29 3.07 0.51
CA GLY A 150 6.75 2.87 1.88
C GLY A 150 8.24 2.55 1.97
N SER A 151 8.77 2.62 3.18
CA SER A 151 10.19 2.35 3.46
C SER A 151 10.62 0.92 3.11
N ALA A 152 9.73 -0.06 3.18
CA ALA A 152 10.08 -1.43 2.79
C ALA A 152 10.32 -1.55 1.29
N LEU A 153 9.52 -0.86 0.46
CA LEU A 153 9.74 -0.83 -0.99
C LEU A 153 11.05 -0.14 -1.36
N ARG A 154 11.40 0.92 -0.63
CA ARG A 154 12.70 1.60 -0.79
C ARG A 154 13.87 0.65 -0.55
N VAL A 155 13.81 -0.20 0.49
CA VAL A 155 14.82 -1.24 0.72
C VAL A 155 14.82 -2.31 -0.37
N PHE A 156 13.65 -2.81 -0.75
CA PHE A 156 13.53 -3.82 -1.82
C PHE A 156 14.03 -3.30 -3.16
N SER A 157 13.91 -2.00 -3.43
CA SER A 157 14.35 -1.36 -4.67
C SER A 157 15.79 -0.82 -4.62
N GLU A 158 16.58 -1.17 -3.60
CA GLU A 158 17.94 -0.63 -3.42
C GLU A 158 17.98 0.91 -3.49
N GLU A 159 17.06 1.58 -2.81
CA GLU A 159 16.98 3.05 -2.76
C GLU A 159 16.66 3.71 -4.11
N THR A 160 16.31 2.94 -5.14
CA THR A 160 15.92 3.45 -6.46
C THR A 160 14.64 4.28 -6.36
N ILE A 161 13.72 3.89 -5.47
CA ILE A 161 12.50 4.64 -5.16
C ILE A 161 12.68 5.47 -3.89
N ALA A 162 12.16 6.70 -3.91
CA ALA A 162 12.04 7.50 -2.71
C ALA A 162 10.82 7.10 -1.87
N SER A 163 11.00 7.09 -0.55
CA SER A 163 9.90 7.06 0.43
C SER A 163 9.78 8.42 1.11
N LEU A 164 8.64 8.67 1.76
CA LEU A 164 8.53 9.81 2.67
C LEU A 164 9.49 9.62 3.86
N ASN A 165 10.18 10.69 4.26
CA ASN A 165 11.12 10.70 5.40
C ASN A 165 10.51 11.39 6.64
N GLU A 166 9.24 11.80 6.56
CA GLU A 166 8.52 12.49 7.62
C GLU A 166 7.79 11.50 8.54
N SER A 167 7.27 11.97 9.67
CA SER A 167 6.45 11.15 10.58
C SER A 167 4.97 11.08 10.20
N THR A 168 4.51 12.05 9.41
CA THR A 168 3.11 12.17 8.96
C THR A 168 3.06 12.59 7.50
N ILE A 169 1.96 12.26 6.83
CA ILE A 169 1.75 12.57 5.41
C ILE A 169 1.30 14.02 5.27
N ASP A 170 1.96 14.78 4.39
CA ASP A 170 1.53 16.12 3.98
C ASP A 170 0.09 16.07 3.38
N PRO A 171 -0.89 16.78 3.98
CA PRO A 171 -2.25 16.87 3.45
C PRO A 171 -2.33 17.34 2.00
N ASN A 172 -1.35 18.10 1.50
CA ASN A 172 -1.32 18.55 0.10
C ASN A 172 -1.17 17.39 -0.89
N LEU A 173 -0.57 16.26 -0.46
CA LEU A 173 -0.49 15.04 -1.27
C LEU A 173 -1.87 14.41 -1.46
N LEU A 174 -2.79 14.67 -0.53
CA LEU A 174 -4.11 14.06 -0.47
C LEU A 174 -5.19 14.83 -1.25
N LEU A 175 -4.91 16.03 -1.76
CA LEU A 175 -5.89 16.84 -2.51
C LEU A 175 -6.54 16.08 -3.66
N LEU A 176 -7.81 16.35 -3.95
CA LEU A 176 -8.49 15.75 -5.10
C LEU A 176 -7.93 16.31 -6.44
N PRO A 177 -8.20 15.63 -7.57
CA PRO A 177 -7.76 16.09 -8.90
C PRO A 177 -8.26 17.48 -9.29
N ASP A 178 -9.39 17.92 -8.74
CA ASP A 178 -9.97 19.26 -8.93
C ASP A 178 -9.33 20.33 -8.01
N GLY A 179 -8.30 19.97 -7.25
CA GLY A 179 -7.63 20.86 -6.31
C GLY A 179 -8.42 21.11 -5.02
N SER A 180 -9.60 20.51 -4.86
CA SER A 180 -10.35 20.60 -3.62
C SER A 180 -9.67 19.82 -2.49
N SER A 181 -9.72 20.40 -1.29
CA SER A 181 -9.29 19.71 -0.09
C SER A 181 -10.33 18.66 0.29
N VAL A 182 -9.88 17.44 0.52
CA VAL A 182 -10.73 16.31 0.91
C VAL A 182 -11.19 16.37 2.38
N ALA A 183 -11.06 17.55 2.99
CA ALA A 183 -11.63 17.92 4.29
C ALA A 183 -13.18 17.91 4.31
N ALA A 184 -13.84 17.50 3.21
CA ALA A 184 -15.28 17.29 3.11
C ALA A 184 -15.74 16.02 3.90
N GLY A 185 -15.57 16.06 5.22
CA GLY A 185 -16.48 15.45 6.19
C GLY A 185 -16.56 13.93 6.35
N ARG A 186 -15.83 13.11 5.59
CA ARG A 186 -15.88 11.63 5.73
C ARG A 186 -14.51 11.01 5.98
N ASN A 187 -14.50 9.98 6.83
CA ASN A 187 -13.30 9.29 7.28
C ASN A 187 -12.40 8.81 6.13
N TRP A 188 -11.09 8.78 6.40
CA TRP A 188 -10.12 8.15 5.54
C TRP A 188 -9.97 6.69 5.89
N VAL A 189 -9.90 5.85 4.87
CA VAL A 189 -9.41 4.48 4.98
C VAL A 189 -7.94 4.50 4.59
N VAL A 190 -7.08 4.11 5.52
CA VAL A 190 -5.64 3.98 5.29
C VAL A 190 -5.24 2.54 5.44
N TYR A 191 -4.62 1.98 4.40
CA TYR A 191 -4.18 0.61 4.37
C TYR A 191 -2.67 0.53 4.15
N TYR A 192 -1.97 0.01 5.16
CA TYR A 192 -0.54 -0.21 5.14
C TYR A 192 -0.29 -1.65 4.68
N VAL A 193 0.20 -1.79 3.45
CA VAL A 193 0.55 -3.07 2.84
C VAL A 193 1.94 -3.45 3.34
N ARG A 194 2.07 -4.56 4.06
CA ARG A 194 3.33 -5.03 4.64
C ARG A 194 3.71 -6.39 4.03
N PRO A 195 5.01 -6.66 3.85
CA PRO A 195 5.44 -7.95 3.33
C PRO A 195 5.08 -9.06 4.34
N ASN A 196 4.95 -10.28 3.83
CA ASN A 196 4.69 -11.45 4.66
C ASN A 196 5.83 -11.68 5.66
N GLU A 197 5.48 -12.26 6.82
CA GLU A 197 6.39 -12.40 7.97
C GLU A 197 7.66 -13.20 7.67
N ASP A 198 7.57 -14.16 6.75
CA ASP A 198 8.65 -15.06 6.37
C ASP A 198 9.49 -14.58 5.16
N VAL A 199 9.11 -13.45 4.55
CA VAL A 199 9.91 -12.83 3.48
C VAL A 199 11.23 -12.36 4.07
N PHE A 200 12.33 -12.62 3.36
CA PHE A 200 13.62 -12.03 3.70
C PHE A 200 13.60 -10.53 3.43
N TYR A 201 13.91 -9.74 4.45
CA TYR A 201 14.07 -8.30 4.34
C TYR A 201 15.44 -7.95 3.82
N THR A 202 15.62 -8.22 2.54
CA THR A 202 16.82 -7.92 1.77
C THR A 202 16.39 -7.15 0.53
N ARG A 203 17.33 -6.51 -0.16
CA ARG A 203 17.09 -5.99 -1.52
C ARG A 203 16.43 -7.04 -2.42
N ALA A 204 15.64 -6.60 -3.40
CA ALA A 204 15.06 -7.49 -4.38
C ALA A 204 16.20 -8.21 -5.13
N ALA A 205 16.12 -9.54 -5.17
CA ALA A 205 17.12 -10.41 -5.78
C ALA A 205 17.33 -10.19 -7.30
N GLY A 206 16.65 -9.22 -7.91
CA GLY A 206 16.91 -8.77 -9.28
C GLY A 206 16.83 -7.28 -9.50
N ALA A 207 17.38 -6.47 -8.58
CA ALA A 207 18.30 -5.47 -9.11
C ALA A 207 19.49 -6.26 -9.71
N LEU A 208 19.32 -6.68 -10.97
CA LEU A 208 19.98 -7.78 -11.69
C LEU A 208 21.52 -7.73 -11.81
N MET A 209 22.19 -6.85 -11.07
CA MET A 209 23.60 -6.54 -11.28
C MET A 209 24.51 -6.95 -10.12
N THR A 210 23.99 -7.22 -8.91
CA THR A 210 24.85 -7.58 -7.77
C THR A 210 24.24 -8.70 -6.93
N PRO A 211 24.80 -9.93 -7.01
CA PRO A 211 24.45 -11.00 -6.07
C PRO A 211 24.70 -10.56 -4.62
N LEU A 212 23.94 -11.13 -3.69
CA LEU A 212 24.26 -11.02 -2.27
C LEU A 212 25.60 -11.71 -2.00
N SER A 213 26.44 -11.07 -1.20
CA SER A 213 27.65 -11.66 -0.63
C SER A 213 27.28 -12.78 0.36
N SER A 214 28.25 -13.66 0.67
CA SER A 214 28.08 -14.70 1.69
C SER A 214 27.71 -14.13 3.06
N GLU A 215 28.21 -12.94 3.39
CA GLU A 215 27.91 -12.25 4.64
C GLU A 215 26.47 -11.74 4.67
N GLU A 216 25.99 -11.11 3.60
CA GLU A 216 24.58 -10.69 3.48
C GLU A 216 23.63 -11.90 3.53
N HIS A 217 24.01 -13.02 2.89
CA HIS A 217 23.25 -14.26 2.97
C HIS A 217 23.17 -14.84 4.38
N ALA A 218 24.24 -14.72 5.18
CA ALA A 218 24.30 -15.22 6.54
C ALA A 218 23.56 -14.31 7.54
N THR A 219 23.49 -13.00 7.26
CA THR A 219 22.97 -11.98 8.19
C THR A 219 21.57 -11.47 7.86
N ARG A 220 21.01 -11.87 6.71
CA ARG A 220 19.65 -11.50 6.31
C ARG A 220 18.62 -11.89 7.37
N LYS A 221 17.69 -10.97 7.63
CA LYS A 221 16.59 -11.16 8.56
C LYS A 221 15.29 -11.41 7.81
N ARG A 222 14.39 -12.20 8.40
CA ARG A 222 13.00 -12.25 7.96
C ARG A 222 12.24 -11.03 8.47
N VAL A 223 11.13 -10.67 7.84
CA VAL A 223 10.30 -9.53 8.26
C VAL A 223 9.86 -9.64 9.72
N ARG A 224 9.51 -10.83 10.19
CA ARG A 224 9.16 -11.08 11.60
C ARG A 224 10.29 -10.81 12.61
N GLU A 225 11.53 -10.74 12.13
CA GLU A 225 12.74 -10.50 12.94
C GLU A 225 13.18 -9.02 12.91
N ILE A 226 12.48 -8.17 12.16
CA ILE A 226 12.71 -6.73 12.15
C ILE A 226 11.97 -6.13 13.35
N ASP A 227 12.66 -5.26 14.07
CA ASP A 227 12.00 -4.40 15.05
C ASP A 227 11.25 -3.28 14.30
N ILE A 228 9.94 -3.45 14.16
CA ILE A 228 9.04 -2.49 13.48
C ILE A 228 8.42 -1.53 14.52
N SER A 229 9.14 -1.20 15.59
CA SER A 229 8.71 -0.19 16.58
C SER A 229 8.78 1.24 16.03
N VAL A 230 8.07 1.50 14.92
CA VAL A 230 7.81 2.85 14.37
C VAL A 230 6.37 2.97 13.88
#